data_AF-A0A1G2L987-F1
#
_entry.id   AF-A0A1G2L987-F1
#
_cell.length_a   1.000
_cell.length_b   1.000
_cell.length_c   1.000
_cell.angle_alpha   90.00
_cell.angle_beta   90.00
_cell.angle_gamma   90.00
#
_symmetry.space_group_name_H-M   'P 1'
#
loop_
_entity.id
_entity.type
_entity.pdbx_description
1 polymer ?
#
loop_
_entity_poly.entity_id
_entity_poly.type
_entity_poly.pdbx_seq_one_letter_code
_entity_poly.pdbx_strand_id
1 'polypeptide(L)'
;MEFPYLQKDGQGFPVIQVTLHARSKEITVQALVDSGASFSVFRPEIAEYLGIQIERGKQVYLTGIGGRILGYMHKVSVTAGEKTFRCKIVFSKEFTVSFNLLGRDNFFMPFVVSFFEREKKTVLAAYEKL
;
A
#
# COMPACT_ATOMS: atom_id res chain seq x y z
N MET A 1 11.45 0.65 -12.05
CA MET A 1 10.07 0.49 -12.55
C MET A 1 9.41 1.86 -12.57
N GLU A 2 8.76 2.23 -13.66
CA GLU A 2 8.08 3.52 -13.79
C GLU A 2 6.56 3.30 -13.89
N PHE A 3 5.79 4.16 -13.24
CA PHE A 3 4.33 4.09 -13.20
C PHE A 3 3.77 5.48 -13.50
N PRO A 4 3.00 5.66 -14.60
CA PRO A 4 2.32 6.93 -14.83
C PRO A 4 1.29 7.16 -13.72
N TYR A 5 1.08 8.42 -13.36
CA TYR A 5 0.04 8.79 -12.41
C TYR A 5 -1.33 8.41 -12.97
N LEU A 6 -2.19 7.87 -12.11
CA LEU A 6 -3.59 7.69 -12.42
C LEU A 6 -4.24 9.07 -12.54
N GLN A 7 -4.82 9.37 -13.70
CA GLN A 7 -5.58 10.60 -13.90
C GLN A 7 -7.04 10.40 -13.47
N LYS A 8 -7.53 11.25 -12.59
CA LYS A 8 -8.92 11.27 -12.15
C LYS A 8 -9.36 12.71 -11.90
N ASP A 9 -10.46 13.12 -12.54
CA ASP A 9 -11.07 14.45 -12.39
C ASP A 9 -10.08 15.61 -12.62
N GLY A 10 -9.18 15.46 -13.60
CA GLY A 10 -8.16 16.47 -13.93
C GLY A 10 -6.94 16.49 -12.98
N GLN A 11 -6.90 15.59 -11.99
CA GLN A 11 -5.80 15.46 -11.04
C GLN A 11 -5.04 14.13 -11.25
N GLY A 12 -3.71 14.18 -11.15
CA GLY A 12 -2.85 13.00 -11.21
C GLY A 12 -2.53 12.47 -9.81
N PHE A 13 -2.64 11.16 -9.63
CA PHE A 13 -2.35 10.47 -8.38
C PHE A 13 -1.23 9.43 -8.56
N PRO A 14 -0.22 9.38 -7.67
CA PRO A 14 0.86 8.39 -7.73
C PRO A 14 0.38 7.00 -7.30
N VAL A 15 -0.41 6.34 -8.14
CA VAL A 15 -0.99 5.03 -7.89
C VAL A 15 -0.23 3.97 -8.66
N ILE A 16 0.09 2.87 -7.99
CA ILE A 16 0.74 1.70 -8.61
C ILE A 16 -0.11 0.44 -8.41
N GLN A 17 0.13 -0.57 -9.23
CA GLN A 17 -0.40 -1.91 -9.01
C GLN A 17 0.54 -2.71 -8.10
N VAL A 18 -0.04 -3.39 -7.13
CA VAL A 18 0.65 -4.37 -6.29
C VAL A 18 -0.20 -5.63 -6.18
N THR A 19 0.45 -6.78 -6.15
CA THR A 19 -0.22 -8.07 -5.90
C THR A 19 0.00 -8.48 -4.46
N LEU A 20 -1.08 -8.69 -3.72
CA LEU A 20 -1.04 -9.24 -2.36
C LEU A 20 -1.27 -10.73 -2.44
N HIS A 21 -0.47 -11.51 -1.71
CA HIS A 21 -0.57 -12.96 -1.66
C HIS A 21 -0.78 -13.43 -0.23
N ALA A 22 -1.75 -14.33 -0.04
CA ALA A 22 -2.02 -14.99 1.22
C ALA A 22 -2.52 -16.42 1.00
N ARG A 23 -1.85 -17.40 1.63
CA ARG A 23 -2.15 -18.83 1.45
C ARG A 23 -2.10 -19.20 -0.04
N SER A 24 -3.21 -19.69 -0.59
CA SER A 24 -3.38 -20.07 -2.01
C SER A 24 -4.13 -19.01 -2.83
N LYS A 25 -4.29 -17.79 -2.30
CA LYS A 25 -5.00 -16.69 -2.97
C LYS A 25 -4.08 -15.52 -3.21
N GLU A 26 -4.34 -14.80 -4.30
CA GLU A 26 -3.70 -13.54 -4.61
C GLU A 26 -4.68 -12.56 -5.25
N ILE A 27 -4.41 -11.27 -5.07
CA ILE A 27 -5.21 -10.20 -5.67
C ILE A 27 -4.31 -9.03 -6.05
N THR A 28 -4.42 -8.57 -7.29
CA THR A 28 -3.77 -7.35 -7.77
C THR A 28 -4.70 -6.17 -7.54
N VAL A 29 -4.20 -5.15 -6.84
CA VAL A 29 -4.96 -3.95 -6.50
C VAL A 29 -4.15 -2.69 -6.80
N GLN A 30 -4.86 -1.60 -7.02
CA GLN A 30 -4.27 -0.27 -7.07
C GLN A 30 -4.12 0.31 -5.66
N ALA A 31 -2.98 0.95 -5.41
CA ALA A 31 -2.70 1.65 -4.16
C ALA A 31 -1.90 2.92 -4.41
N LEU A 32 -2.25 3.98 -3.69
CA LEU A 32 -1.54 5.26 -3.70
C LEU A 32 -0.22 5.12 -2.95
N VAL A 33 0.88 5.56 -3.56
CA VAL A 33 2.18 5.65 -2.90
C VAL A 33 2.21 6.93 -2.08
N ASP A 34 2.20 6.80 -0.76
CA ASP A 34 1.99 7.92 0.17
C ASP A 34 3.14 8.00 1.19
N SER A 35 4.06 8.93 0.94
CA SER A 35 5.16 9.18 1.88
C SER A 35 4.71 9.83 3.20
N GLY A 36 3.49 10.39 3.26
CA GLY A 36 2.88 10.92 4.48
C GLY A 36 2.31 9.83 5.40
N ALA A 37 2.08 8.62 4.88
CA ALA A 37 1.61 7.48 5.64
C ALA A 37 2.78 6.68 6.25
N SER A 38 2.75 6.48 7.57
CA SER A 38 3.74 5.62 8.24
C SER A 38 3.55 4.14 7.89
N PHE A 39 2.32 3.66 7.73
CA PHE A 39 2.01 2.26 7.43
C PHE A 39 1.21 2.16 6.14
N SER A 40 1.35 1.04 5.42
CA SER A 40 0.43 0.68 4.36
C SER A 40 -0.94 0.31 4.94
N VAL A 41 -2.02 0.84 4.37
CA VAL A 41 -3.40 0.68 4.86
C VAL A 41 -4.32 0.26 3.73
N PHE A 42 -5.01 -0.85 3.92
CA PHE A 42 -5.83 -1.48 2.88
C PHE A 42 -7.26 -1.68 3.39
N ARG A 43 -8.21 -1.59 2.45
CA ARG A 43 -9.63 -1.79 2.74
C ARG A 43 -9.93 -3.26 3.14
N PRO A 44 -10.96 -3.51 3.97
CA PRO A 44 -11.19 -4.81 4.57
C PRO A 44 -11.58 -5.89 3.54
N GLU A 45 -12.21 -5.51 2.43
CA GLU A 45 -12.67 -6.46 1.40
C GLU A 45 -11.48 -7.20 0.76
N ILE A 46 -10.30 -6.60 0.76
CA ILE A 46 -9.06 -7.22 0.27
C ILE A 46 -8.62 -8.34 1.23
N ALA A 47 -8.70 -8.11 2.54
CA ALA A 47 -8.40 -9.15 3.53
C ALA A 47 -9.42 -10.29 3.45
N GLU A 48 -10.71 -9.96 3.30
CA GLU A 48 -11.78 -10.94 3.13
C GLU A 48 -11.55 -11.83 1.91
N TYR A 49 -11.25 -11.21 0.75
CA TYR A 49 -10.92 -11.94 -0.47
C TYR A 49 -9.77 -12.92 -0.25
N LEU A 50 -8.68 -12.44 0.38
CA LEU A 50 -7.50 -13.23 0.71
C LEU A 50 -7.72 -14.26 1.84
N GLY A 51 -8.88 -14.28 2.48
CA GLY A 51 -9.18 -15.17 3.61
C GLY A 51 -8.38 -14.83 4.88
N ILE A 52 -7.95 -13.58 5.02
CA ILE A 52 -7.28 -13.05 6.21
C ILE A 52 -8.35 -12.63 7.21
N GLN A 53 -8.33 -13.23 8.40
CA GLN A 53 -9.15 -12.77 9.53
C GLN A 53 -8.50 -11.52 10.12
N ILE A 54 -9.09 -10.35 9.83
CA ILE A 54 -8.54 -9.03 10.15
C ILE A 54 -8.19 -8.92 11.65
N GLU A 55 -9.10 -9.35 12.52
CA GLU A 55 -9.00 -9.20 13.98
C GLU A 55 -7.90 -10.05 14.61
N ARG A 56 -7.31 -11.01 13.87
CA ARG A 56 -6.12 -11.76 14.32
C ARG A 56 -4.81 -10.97 14.17
N GLY A 57 -4.85 -9.81 13.51
CA GLY A 57 -3.69 -8.94 13.37
C GLY A 57 -3.36 -8.20 14.66
N LYS A 58 -2.18 -7.59 14.70
CA LYS A 58 -1.81 -6.71 15.82
C LYS A 58 -2.67 -5.45 15.76
N GLN A 59 -3.50 -5.23 16.78
CA GLN A 59 -4.28 -4.00 16.90
C GLN A 59 -3.39 -2.77 16.88
N VAL A 60 -3.75 -1.78 16.06
CA VAL A 60 -3.05 -0.52 15.91
C VAL A 60 -4.07 0.59 15.71
N TYR A 61 -3.80 1.76 16.27
CA TYR A 61 -4.57 2.96 15.98
C TYR A 61 -3.76 3.86 15.06
N LEU A 62 -4.37 4.23 13.95
CA LEU A 62 -3.80 5.17 12.99
C LEU A 62 -4.41 6.54 13.23
N THR A 63 -3.60 7.60 13.13
CA THR A 63 -4.04 8.99 13.35
C THR A 63 -3.60 9.85 12.17
N GLY A 64 -4.50 10.70 11.70
CA GLY A 64 -4.26 11.67 10.64
C GLY A 64 -5.26 12.82 10.71
N ILE A 65 -5.32 13.63 9.65
CA ILE A 65 -6.21 14.81 9.58
C ILE A 65 -7.69 14.42 9.77
N GLY A 66 -8.10 13.27 9.24
CA GLY A 66 -9.47 12.75 9.38
C GLY A 66 -9.80 12.12 10.74
N GLY A 67 -8.91 12.24 11.73
CA GLY A 67 -9.10 11.66 13.06
C GLY A 67 -8.32 10.36 13.28
N ARG A 68 -8.88 9.48 14.09
CA ARG A 68 -8.26 8.22 14.50
C ARG A 68 -9.11 7.05 14.03
N ILE A 69 -8.45 6.05 13.44
CA ILE A 69 -9.11 4.80 13.04
C ILE A 69 -8.46 3.59 13.72
N LEU A 70 -9.27 2.59 14.03
CA LEU A 70 -8.81 1.28 14.49
C LEU A 70 -8.45 0.39 13.29
N GLY A 71 -7.27 -0.22 13.33
CA GLY A 71 -6.85 -1.19 12.34
C GLY A 71 -6.12 -2.38 12.95
N TYR A 72 -5.86 -3.38 12.13
CA TYR A 72 -5.17 -4.60 12.52
C TYR A 72 -4.05 -4.89 11.52
N MET A 73 -2.83 -4.97 12.04
CA MET A 73 -1.63 -5.14 11.25
C MET A 73 -1.32 -6.62 11.01
N HIS A 74 -1.09 -6.96 9.75
CA HIS A 74 -0.71 -8.28 9.27
C HIS A 74 0.59 -8.21 8.48
N LYS A 75 1.32 -9.32 8.43
CA LYS A 75 2.44 -9.50 7.49
C LYS A 75 1.96 -10.22 6.25
N VAL A 76 1.82 -9.50 5.14
CA VAL A 76 1.33 -10.02 3.86
C VAL A 76 2.48 -10.07 2.85
N SER A 77 2.53 -11.10 2.01
CA SER A 77 3.51 -11.10 0.91
C SER A 77 2.99 -10.19 -0.18
N VAL A 78 3.82 -9.27 -0.65
CA VAL A 78 3.47 -8.27 -1.66
C VAL A 78 4.46 -8.36 -2.81
N THR A 79 3.93 -8.36 -4.03
CA THR A 79 4.69 -8.22 -5.26
C THR A 79 4.45 -6.83 -5.85
N ALA A 80 5.54 -6.10 -6.08
CA ALA A 80 5.54 -4.82 -6.77
C ALA A 80 6.52 -4.93 -7.95
N GLY A 81 5.98 -5.00 -9.16
CA GLY A 81 6.67 -5.47 -10.36
C GLY A 81 7.43 -6.77 -10.12
N GLU A 82 8.77 -6.77 -10.22
CA GLU A 82 9.58 -7.99 -10.12
C GLU A 82 10.00 -8.34 -8.68
N LYS A 83 9.69 -7.50 -7.69
CA LYS A 83 10.08 -7.75 -6.29
C LYS A 83 8.91 -8.27 -5.47
N THR A 84 9.09 -9.44 -4.88
CA THR A 84 8.20 -10.01 -3.85
C THR A 84 8.85 -9.93 -2.47
N PHE A 85 8.15 -9.38 -1.47
CA PHE A 85 8.65 -9.22 -0.12
C PHE A 85 7.52 -9.19 0.92
N ARG A 86 7.86 -9.35 2.21
CA ARG A 86 6.87 -9.28 3.30
C ARG A 86 6.60 -7.84 3.70
N CYS A 87 5.39 -7.36 3.44
CA CYS A 87 4.89 -6.05 3.82
C CYS A 87 4.05 -6.11 5.10
N LYS A 88 4.12 -5.09 5.96
CA LYS A 88 3.19 -4.87 7.06
C LYS A 88 2.03 -4.08 6.47
N ILE A 89 0.83 -4.64 6.55
CA ILE A 89 -0.39 -4.02 6.03
C ILE A 89 -1.38 -3.94 7.16
N VAL A 90 -1.91 -2.75 7.38
CA VAL A 90 -3.02 -2.53 8.30
C VAL A 90 -4.32 -2.65 7.52
N PHE A 91 -5.20 -3.55 7.94
CA PHE A 91 -6.57 -3.59 7.45
C PHE A 91 -7.48 -2.94 8.48
N SER A 92 -8.40 -2.10 8.02
CA SER A 92 -9.33 -1.37 8.90
C SER A 92 -10.70 -1.27 8.26
N LYS A 93 -11.75 -1.60 9.02
CA LYS A 93 -13.15 -1.43 8.60
C LYS A 93 -13.60 0.03 8.62
N GLU A 94 -12.85 0.90 9.30
CA GLU A 94 -13.10 2.34 9.39
C GLU A 94 -12.39 3.12 8.28
N PHE A 95 -11.67 2.41 7.39
CA PHE A 95 -10.90 3.02 6.32
C PHE A 95 -11.77 3.30 5.09
N THR A 96 -12.32 4.52 5.03
CA THR A 96 -13.31 4.96 4.02
C THR A 96 -12.73 5.79 2.87
N VAL A 97 -11.41 5.91 2.77
CA VAL A 97 -10.76 6.70 1.71
C VAL A 97 -10.76 5.99 0.36
N SER A 98 -10.61 6.78 -0.73
CA SER A 98 -10.77 6.28 -2.10
C SER A 98 -9.67 5.32 -2.60
N PHE A 99 -8.50 5.31 -1.96
CA PHE A 99 -7.37 4.46 -2.36
C PHE A 99 -6.82 3.66 -1.17
N ASN A 100 -6.37 2.44 -1.41
CA ASN A 100 -5.41 1.80 -0.50
C ASN A 100 -4.13 2.64 -0.48
N LEU A 101 -3.41 2.61 0.64
CA LEU A 101 -2.18 3.36 0.82
C LEU A 101 -0.99 2.43 0.96
N LEU A 102 0.11 2.79 0.30
CA LEU A 102 1.42 2.23 0.52
C LEU A 102 2.22 3.25 1.32
N GLY A 103 2.52 2.91 2.57
CA GLY A 103 3.22 3.78 3.51
C GLY A 103 4.68 3.36 3.69
N ARG A 104 5.42 4.16 4.47
CA ARG A 104 6.89 4.03 4.57
C ARG A 104 7.38 2.77 5.29
N ASP A 105 6.70 2.33 6.36
CA ASP A 105 7.12 1.14 7.12
C ASP A 105 7.03 -0.10 6.23
N ASN A 106 8.20 -0.55 5.82
CA ASN A 106 8.55 -1.75 5.08
C ASN A 106 8.09 -1.90 3.62
N PHE A 107 7.09 -1.16 3.13
CA PHE A 107 6.85 -1.12 1.69
C PHE A 107 7.97 -0.36 0.96
N PHE A 108 8.43 0.76 1.53
CA PHE A 108 9.43 1.61 0.88
C PHE A 108 10.85 1.04 1.00
N MET A 109 11.11 0.19 1.99
CA MET A 109 12.47 -0.31 2.27
C MET A 109 13.20 -0.98 1.09
N PRO A 110 12.55 -1.76 0.21
CA PRO A 110 13.22 -2.38 -0.93
C PRO A 110 13.49 -1.40 -2.09
N PHE A 111 13.04 -0.14 -1.98
CA PHE A 111 13.02 0.80 -3.11
C PHE A 111 13.55 2.19 -2.74
N VAL A 112 14.17 2.84 -3.71
CA VAL A 112 14.19 4.30 -3.78
C VAL A 112 12.91 4.74 -4.49
N VAL A 113 12.04 5.47 -3.78
CA VAL A 113 10.74 5.93 -4.28
C VAL A 113 10.86 7.38 -4.71
N SER A 114 10.60 7.67 -5.98
CA SER A 114 10.70 9.02 -6.55
C SER A 114 9.38 9.44 -7.21
N PHE A 115 8.99 10.69 -7.01
CA PHE A 115 7.81 11.30 -7.60
C PHE A 115 8.24 12.38 -8.59
N PHE A 116 7.97 12.16 -9.87
CA PHE A 116 8.27 13.08 -10.96
C PHE A 116 6.99 13.83 -11.31
N GLU A 117 6.74 14.94 -10.60
CA GLU A 117 5.47 15.67 -10.69
C GLU A 117 5.24 16.35 -12.05
N ARG A 118 6.31 16.81 -12.71
CA ARG A 118 6.22 17.43 -14.04
C ARG A 118 5.86 16.39 -15.10
N GLU A 119 6.46 15.21 -15.00
CA GLU A 119 6.24 14.06 -15.90
C GLU A 119 5.04 13.20 -15.49
N LYS A 120 4.42 13.50 -14.34
CA LYS A 120 3.31 12.76 -13.74
C LYS A 120 3.58 11.26 -13.68
N LYS A 121 4.71 10.87 -13.07
CA LYS A 121 5.09 9.47 -12.88
C LYS A 121 5.74 9.19 -11.53
N THR A 122 5.53 7.99 -11.00
CA THR A 122 6.23 7.43 -9.84
C THR A 122 7.30 6.45 -10.33
N VAL A 123 8.50 6.52 -9.77
CA VAL A 123 9.57 5.55 -10.04
C VAL A 123 9.92 4.79 -8.76
N LEU A 124 9.91 3.46 -8.86
CA LEU A 124 10.46 2.55 -7.86
C LEU A 124 11.75 1.96 -8.42
N ALA A 125 12.90 2.45 -7.95
CA ALA A 125 14.20 1.86 -8.22
C ALA A 125 14.54 0.88 -7.10
N ALA A 126 15.17 -0.26 -7.41
CA ALA A 126 15.62 -1.18 -6.37
C ALA A 126 16.62 -0.47 -5.45
N TYR A 127 16.48 -0.65 -4.14
CA TYR A 127 17.53 -0.24 -3.22
C TYR A 127 18.67 -1.28 -3.29
N GLU A 128 19.83 -0.84 -3.75
CA GLU A 128 21.07 -1.60 -3.70
C GLU A 128 21.94 -0.98 -2.61
N LYS A 129 22.39 -1.82 -1.68
CA LYS A 129 23.29 -1.37 -0.61
C LYS A 129 24.67 -1.16 -1.25
N LEU A 130 25.19 0.07 -1.18
CA LEU A 130 26.57 0.39 -1.56
C LEU A 130 27.58 -0.48 -0.79
#